data_AF-A0A087S932-F1
#
_entry.id   AF-A0A087S932-F1
#
_cell.length_a   1.000
_cell.length_b   1.000
_cell.length_c   1.000
_cell.angle_alpha   90.00
_cell.angle_beta   90.00
_cell.angle_gamma   90.00
#
_symmetry.space_group_name_H-M   'P 1'
#
loop_
_entity.id
_entity.type
_entity.pdbx_description
1 polymer ?
#
loop_
_entity_poly.entity_id
_entity_poly.type
_entity_poly.pdbx_seq_one_letter_code
_entity_poly.pdbx_strand_id
1 'polypeptide(L)'
;MWVNKRKNDLVFIIKATLLYGILAAGFSLLGIFLPERQFLDNPISGGLDWFHIIGHIVWGLMIGALSFSLRYFLLSGAFAIIIDWDHLVQFLDIDAIGRMGHSIPFGFLAAVVMMILFSDLRNRNEHYLLGAVAFAAMLAHISFDTLTGSGNFPLFAPFYDHLIRFPNSFWFVFQLAGAAIIISSMILAKSHISKDKDIVKKSRRS
;
A
#
# COMPACT_ATOMS: atom_id res chain seq x y z
N MET A 1 23.16 -8.53 20.47
CA MET A 1 21.69 -8.30 20.48
C MET A 1 21.20 -7.36 19.37
N TRP A 2 21.84 -6.19 19.15
CA TRP A 2 21.41 -5.19 18.15
C TRP A 2 21.53 -5.63 16.68
N VAL A 3 22.59 -6.38 16.32
CA VAL A 3 22.81 -6.89 14.95
C VAL A 3 21.70 -7.86 14.51
N ASN A 4 21.23 -8.74 15.41
CA ASN A 4 20.12 -9.66 15.09
C ASN A 4 18.79 -8.93 14.89
N LYS A 5 18.55 -7.82 15.60
CA LYS A 5 17.32 -7.03 15.42
C LYS A 5 17.28 -6.41 14.03
N ARG A 6 18.36 -5.77 13.58
CA ARG A 6 18.46 -5.16 12.24
C ARG A 6 18.34 -6.18 11.11
N LYS A 7 18.97 -7.35 11.24
CA LYS A 7 18.82 -8.45 10.27
C LYS A 7 17.35 -8.88 10.15
N ASN A 8 16.65 -9.02 11.27
CA ASN A 8 15.24 -9.40 11.26
C ASN A 8 14.34 -8.31 10.66
N ASP A 9 14.63 -7.04 10.91
CA ASP A 9 13.88 -5.92 10.31
C ASP A 9 14.11 -5.86 8.79
N LEU A 10 15.33 -6.08 8.31
CA LEU A 10 15.63 -6.14 6.87
C LEU A 10 14.89 -7.30 6.19
N VAL A 11 14.94 -8.51 6.79
CA VAL A 11 14.20 -9.68 6.28
C VAL A 11 12.70 -9.42 6.25
N PHE A 12 12.17 -8.77 7.28
CA PHE A 12 10.76 -8.38 7.33
C PHE A 12 10.40 -7.42 6.19
N ILE A 13 11.21 -6.36 6.01
CA ILE A 13 10.99 -5.38 4.93
C ILE A 13 11.00 -6.09 3.57
N ILE A 14 12.04 -6.88 3.27
CA ILE A 14 12.15 -7.59 1.99
C ILE A 14 10.95 -8.50 1.75
N LYS A 15 10.55 -9.31 2.73
CA LYS A 15 9.41 -10.23 2.59
C LYS A 15 8.10 -9.48 2.38
N ALA A 16 7.87 -8.40 3.12
CA ALA A 16 6.67 -7.58 3.00
C ALA A 16 6.61 -6.88 1.64
N THR A 17 7.72 -6.29 1.20
CA THR A 17 7.91 -5.70 -0.14
C THR A 17 7.62 -6.69 -1.26
N LEU A 18 8.18 -7.91 -1.18
CA LEU A 18 7.95 -8.95 -2.18
C LEU A 18 6.49 -9.40 -2.21
N LEU A 19 5.87 -9.63 -1.04
CA LEU A 19 4.45 -10.03 -0.99
C LEU A 19 3.55 -8.95 -1.59
N TYR A 20 3.75 -7.68 -1.20
CA TYR A 20 2.96 -6.58 -1.75
C TYR A 20 3.12 -6.47 -3.27
N GLY A 21 4.33 -6.66 -3.80
CA GLY A 21 4.58 -6.70 -5.24
C GLY A 21 3.89 -7.85 -5.95
N ILE A 22 3.90 -9.06 -5.38
CA ILE A 22 3.17 -10.21 -5.94
C ILE A 22 1.66 -9.93 -5.97
N LEU A 23 1.12 -9.31 -4.91
CA LEU A 23 -0.29 -8.92 -4.86
C LEU A 23 -0.63 -7.88 -5.91
N ALA A 24 0.18 -6.81 -6.03
CA ALA A 24 -0.03 -5.75 -7.01
C ALA A 24 0.06 -6.30 -8.45
N ALA A 25 1.08 -7.08 -8.78
CA ALA A 25 1.22 -7.72 -10.08
C ALA A 25 0.05 -8.67 -10.39
N GLY A 26 -0.31 -9.55 -9.46
CA GLY A 26 -1.41 -10.49 -9.63
C GLY A 26 -2.75 -9.80 -9.80
N PHE A 27 -3.00 -8.73 -9.06
CA PHE A 27 -4.23 -7.94 -9.19
C PHE A 27 -4.27 -7.14 -10.50
N SER A 28 -3.12 -6.62 -10.96
CA SER A 28 -3.01 -5.97 -12.28
C SER A 28 -3.35 -6.90 -13.44
N LEU A 29 -2.96 -8.17 -13.35
CA LEU A 29 -3.31 -9.16 -14.38
C LEU A 29 -4.82 -9.44 -14.48
N LEU A 30 -5.61 -9.16 -13.44
CA LEU A 30 -7.07 -9.28 -13.53
C LEU A 30 -7.67 -8.32 -14.55
N GLY A 31 -7.01 -7.19 -14.83
CA GLY A 31 -7.45 -6.19 -15.80
C GLY A 31 -7.54 -6.73 -17.24
N ILE A 32 -6.87 -7.84 -17.55
CA ILE A 32 -6.93 -8.50 -18.87
C ILE A 32 -8.30 -9.13 -19.11
N PHE A 33 -9.00 -9.53 -18.04
CA PHE A 33 -10.29 -10.22 -18.13
C PHE A 33 -11.48 -9.27 -18.06
N LEU A 34 -11.25 -7.98 -17.85
CA LEU A 34 -12.32 -7.00 -17.68
C LEU A 34 -12.82 -6.44 -19.04
N PRO A 35 -14.11 -6.07 -19.13
CA PRO A 35 -14.70 -5.55 -20.36
C PRO A 35 -14.09 -4.23 -20.85
N GLU A 36 -13.85 -3.27 -19.96
CA GLU A 36 -13.33 -1.92 -20.30
C GLU A 36 -11.81 -1.89 -20.51
N ARG A 37 -11.18 -3.03 -20.83
CA ARG A 37 -9.76 -3.09 -21.15
C ARG A 37 -9.47 -2.31 -22.43
N GLN A 38 -8.32 -1.65 -22.45
CA GLN A 38 -7.87 -0.87 -23.60
C GLN A 38 -6.41 -1.18 -23.88
N PHE A 39 -5.97 -0.86 -25.09
CA PHE A 39 -4.55 -0.84 -25.40
C PHE A 39 -3.89 0.22 -24.51
N LEU A 40 -2.88 -0.20 -23.74
CA LEU A 40 -2.16 0.70 -22.87
C LEU A 40 -0.84 1.07 -23.55
N ASP A 41 -0.54 2.37 -23.60
CA ASP A 41 0.69 2.86 -24.22
C ASP A 41 1.93 2.29 -23.50
N ASN A 42 2.96 1.95 -24.29
CA ASN A 42 4.19 1.40 -23.74
C ASN A 42 4.89 2.46 -22.85
N PRO A 43 5.16 2.18 -21.57
CA PRO A 43 5.63 3.19 -20.61
C PRO A 43 7.03 3.73 -20.93
N ILE A 44 7.81 3.06 -21.79
CA ILE A 44 9.12 3.55 -22.26
C ILE A 44 8.97 4.81 -23.13
N SER A 45 7.82 4.99 -23.79
CA SER A 45 7.56 6.12 -24.68
C SER A 45 7.28 7.45 -23.96
N GLY A 46 7.21 7.46 -22.61
CA GLY A 46 7.02 8.68 -21.82
C GLY A 46 6.43 8.52 -20.42
N GLY A 47 6.20 7.28 -19.94
CA GLY A 47 5.55 6.99 -18.66
C GLY A 47 6.50 6.90 -17.46
N LEU A 48 7.80 6.68 -17.66
CA LEU A 48 8.76 6.46 -16.58
C LEU A 48 9.73 7.65 -16.43
N ASP A 49 9.40 8.58 -15.53
CA ASP A 49 10.20 9.77 -15.23
C ASP A 49 10.71 9.77 -13.78
N TRP A 50 11.93 10.26 -13.57
CA TRP A 50 12.59 10.31 -12.26
C TRP A 50 11.81 11.15 -11.25
N PHE A 51 11.17 12.23 -11.69
CA PHE A 51 10.33 13.03 -10.81
C PHE A 51 9.14 12.23 -10.30
N HIS A 52 8.53 11.40 -11.16
CA HIS A 52 7.41 10.55 -10.76
C HIS A 52 7.86 9.47 -9.77
N ILE A 53 8.93 8.74 -10.09
CA ILE A 53 9.48 7.69 -9.21
C ILE A 53 9.83 8.26 -7.83
N ILE A 54 10.61 9.35 -7.78
CA ILE A 54 11.03 9.97 -6.51
C ILE A 54 9.82 10.54 -5.77
N GLY A 55 8.88 11.14 -6.51
CA GLY A 55 7.65 11.68 -5.96
C GLY A 55 6.82 10.65 -5.20
N HIS A 56 6.58 9.47 -5.79
CA HIS A 56 5.88 8.37 -5.12
C HIS A 56 6.62 7.88 -3.87
N ILE A 57 7.95 7.73 -3.96
CA ILE A 57 8.76 7.34 -2.79
C ILE A 57 8.58 8.37 -1.68
N VAL A 58 8.74 9.66 -1.96
CA VAL A 58 8.62 10.73 -0.97
C VAL A 58 7.22 10.78 -0.37
N TRP A 59 6.16 10.69 -1.18
CA TRP A 59 4.77 10.69 -0.69
C TRP A 59 4.46 9.49 0.21
N GLY A 60 4.94 8.31 -0.19
CA GLY A 60 4.86 7.09 0.61
C GLY A 60 5.65 7.21 1.92
N LEU A 61 6.87 7.75 1.88
CA LEU A 61 7.69 7.98 3.08
C LEU A 61 7.02 8.99 4.03
N MET A 62 6.44 10.07 3.51
CA MET A 62 5.72 11.07 4.31
C MET A 62 4.58 10.44 5.10
N ILE A 63 3.77 9.57 4.48
CA ILE A 63 2.68 8.91 5.19
C ILE A 63 3.22 7.87 6.19
N GLY A 64 4.24 7.11 5.80
CA GLY A 64 4.89 6.12 6.64
C GLY A 64 5.56 6.71 7.88
N ALA A 65 5.99 7.97 7.84
CA ALA A 65 6.60 8.66 8.98
C ALA A 65 5.65 8.75 10.19
N LEU A 66 4.34 8.81 9.95
CA LEU A 66 3.31 8.83 11.00
C LEU A 66 3.29 7.55 11.85
N SER A 67 3.89 6.45 11.37
CA SER A 67 4.03 5.20 12.13
C SER A 67 5.09 5.28 13.24
N PHE A 68 5.93 6.32 13.24
CA PHE A 68 7.10 6.47 14.12
C PHE A 68 8.03 5.24 14.13
N SER A 69 8.13 4.53 13.00
CA SER A 69 8.91 3.30 12.87
C SER A 69 9.66 3.26 11.55
N LEU A 70 10.99 3.10 11.61
CA LEU A 70 11.84 3.10 10.41
C LEU A 70 11.43 2.03 9.39
N ARG A 71 11.06 0.82 9.84
CA ARG A 71 10.64 -0.25 8.93
C ARG A 71 9.35 0.08 8.17
N TYR A 72 8.38 0.69 8.84
CA TYR A 72 7.10 1.05 8.22
C TYR A 72 7.22 2.32 7.38
N PHE A 73 8.09 3.24 7.78
CA PHE A 73 8.54 4.36 6.93
C PHE A 73 9.08 3.85 5.60
N LEU A 74 10.07 2.96 5.63
CA LEU A 74 10.68 2.39 4.41
C LEU A 74 9.68 1.56 3.59
N LEU A 75 8.85 0.74 4.24
CA LEU A 75 7.83 -0.05 3.55
C LEU A 75 6.80 0.81 2.84
N SER A 76 6.36 1.91 3.46
CA SER A 76 5.39 2.82 2.86
C SER A 76 5.94 3.46 1.58
N GLY A 77 7.20 3.89 1.58
CA GLY A 77 7.87 4.37 0.37
C GLY A 77 8.03 3.28 -0.71
N ALA A 78 8.41 2.06 -0.30
CA ALA A 78 8.57 0.95 -1.23
C ALA A 78 7.23 0.48 -1.85
N PHE A 79 6.17 0.39 -1.06
CA PHE A 79 4.84 0.02 -1.55
C PHE A 79 4.27 1.06 -2.49
N ALA A 80 4.52 2.35 -2.22
CA ALA A 80 4.08 3.44 -3.07
C ALA A 80 4.69 3.40 -4.48
N ILE A 81 5.86 2.79 -4.70
CA ILE A 81 6.37 2.58 -6.07
C ILE A 81 5.97 1.24 -6.68
N ILE A 82 5.86 0.20 -5.84
CA ILE A 82 5.63 -1.17 -6.32
C ILE A 82 4.22 -1.35 -6.88
N ILE A 83 3.28 -0.50 -6.47
CA ILE A 83 1.89 -0.61 -6.91
C ILE A 83 1.70 -0.45 -8.42
N ASP A 84 2.61 0.25 -9.10
CA ASP A 84 2.64 0.47 -10.55
C ASP A 84 3.11 -0.75 -11.37
N TRP A 85 2.85 -1.96 -10.87
CA TRP A 85 3.15 -3.18 -11.61
C TRP A 85 2.38 -3.27 -12.94
N ASP A 86 1.31 -2.50 -13.12
CA ASP A 86 0.62 -2.39 -14.40
C ASP A 86 1.53 -1.85 -15.51
N HIS A 87 2.55 -1.05 -15.23
CA HIS A 87 3.55 -0.68 -16.25
C HIS A 87 4.28 -1.89 -16.83
N LEU A 88 4.46 -3.00 -16.08
CA LEU A 88 5.01 -4.22 -16.68
C LEU A 88 4.03 -4.86 -17.66
N VAL A 89 2.73 -4.87 -17.33
CA VAL A 89 1.69 -5.39 -18.22
C VAL A 89 1.65 -4.56 -19.51
N GLN A 90 1.77 -3.24 -19.38
CA GLN A 90 1.86 -2.30 -20.51
C GLN A 90 3.12 -2.53 -21.36
N PHE A 91 4.26 -2.83 -20.73
CA PHE A 91 5.50 -3.15 -21.44
C PHE A 91 5.39 -4.41 -22.30
N LEU A 92 4.51 -5.35 -21.96
CA LEU A 92 4.26 -6.56 -22.72
C LEU A 92 3.26 -6.37 -23.87
N ASP A 93 2.80 -5.13 -24.12
CA ASP A 93 1.79 -4.77 -25.13
C ASP A 93 0.50 -5.61 -25.00
N ILE A 94 0.06 -5.85 -23.76
CA ILE A 94 -1.17 -6.59 -23.44
C ILE A 94 -2.32 -5.62 -23.12
N ASP A 95 -3.45 -5.78 -23.82
CA ASP A 95 -4.68 -5.05 -23.51
C ASP A 95 -5.17 -5.39 -22.10
N ALA A 96 -5.26 -4.36 -21.26
CA ALA A 96 -5.70 -4.49 -19.87
C ALA A 96 -6.29 -3.18 -19.38
N ILE A 97 -7.02 -3.24 -18.27
CA ILE A 97 -7.31 -2.04 -17.50
C ILE A 97 -6.03 -1.61 -16.78
N GLY A 98 -5.56 -0.41 -17.10
CA GLY A 98 -4.43 0.20 -16.40
C GLY A 98 -4.78 0.50 -14.95
N ARG A 99 -3.78 0.55 -14.08
CA ARG A 99 -3.90 1.04 -12.70
C ARG A 99 -4.84 0.25 -11.81
N MET A 100 -5.04 -1.05 -12.07
CA MET A 100 -5.85 -1.93 -11.23
C MET A 100 -5.42 -1.93 -9.75
N GLY A 101 -4.12 -1.78 -9.47
CA GLY A 101 -3.59 -1.61 -8.11
C GLY A 101 -4.07 -0.34 -7.39
N HIS A 102 -4.64 0.64 -8.10
CA HIS A 102 -5.12 1.90 -7.53
C HIS A 102 -6.58 1.83 -7.07
N SER A 103 -7.10 0.62 -6.89
CA SER A 103 -8.49 0.36 -6.53
C SER A 103 -8.65 0.15 -5.02
N ILE A 104 -9.76 0.62 -4.45
CA ILE A 104 -10.12 0.38 -3.05
C ILE A 104 -10.17 -1.13 -2.74
N PRO A 105 -10.77 -1.99 -3.60
CA PRO A 105 -10.70 -3.43 -3.42
C PRO A 105 -9.28 -3.99 -3.31
N PHE A 106 -8.33 -3.51 -4.14
CA PHE A 106 -6.92 -3.88 -3.98
C PHE A 106 -6.36 -3.44 -2.63
N GLY A 107 -6.60 -2.19 -2.22
CA GLY A 107 -6.13 -1.68 -0.93
C GLY A 107 -6.60 -2.54 0.25
N PHE A 108 -7.87 -2.96 0.25
CA PHE A 108 -8.41 -3.90 1.25
C PHE A 108 -7.78 -5.29 1.16
N LEU A 109 -7.67 -5.85 -0.05
CA LEU A 109 -7.04 -7.15 -0.27
C LEU A 109 -5.61 -7.16 0.27
N ALA A 110 -4.80 -6.17 -0.12
CA ALA A 110 -3.43 -6.02 0.32
C ALA A 110 -3.37 -5.90 1.85
N ALA A 111 -4.18 -5.02 2.45
CA ALA A 111 -4.20 -4.85 3.90
C ALA A 111 -4.50 -6.16 4.64
N VAL A 112 -5.53 -6.89 4.22
CA VAL A 112 -5.96 -8.15 4.86
C VAL A 112 -4.92 -9.24 4.68
N VAL A 113 -4.42 -9.46 3.46
CA VAL A 113 -3.42 -10.51 3.20
C VAL A 113 -2.12 -10.24 3.96
N MET A 114 -1.66 -8.98 3.97
CA MET A 114 -0.48 -8.58 4.73
C MET A 114 -0.67 -8.81 6.23
N MET A 115 -1.86 -8.49 6.76
CA MET A 115 -2.18 -8.76 8.17
C MET A 115 -2.17 -10.25 8.50
N ILE A 116 -2.79 -11.10 7.67
CA ILE A 116 -2.89 -12.55 7.90
C ILE A 116 -1.52 -13.22 7.81
N LEU A 117 -0.77 -12.96 6.73
CA LEU A 117 0.50 -13.67 6.49
C LEU A 117 1.63 -13.22 7.43
N PHE A 118 1.50 -12.04 8.04
CA PHE A 118 2.45 -11.53 9.04
C PHE A 118 1.87 -11.51 10.46
N SER A 119 0.70 -12.12 10.71
CA SER A 119 0.07 -12.13 12.04
C SER A 119 0.90 -12.88 13.09
N ASP A 120 1.63 -13.92 12.66
CA ASP A 120 2.43 -14.80 13.51
C ASP A 120 3.87 -14.30 13.73
N LEU A 121 4.29 -13.29 12.96
CA LEU A 121 5.64 -12.73 13.03
C LEU A 121 5.74 -11.72 14.17
N ARG A 122 6.01 -12.25 15.37
CA ARG A 122 6.73 -11.61 16.49
C ARG A 122 5.96 -10.67 17.43
N ASN A 123 4.84 -10.04 17.05
CA ASN A 123 4.07 -9.20 17.97
C ASN A 123 2.63 -8.95 17.48
N ARG A 124 1.61 -9.26 18.28
CA ARG A 124 0.18 -9.15 17.90
C ARG A 124 -0.32 -7.72 17.61
N ASN A 125 0.52 -6.71 17.76
CA ASN A 125 0.12 -5.31 17.56
C ASN A 125 0.72 -4.69 16.30
N GLU A 126 1.67 -5.39 15.68
CA GLU A 126 2.45 -4.89 14.55
C GLU A 126 1.84 -5.27 13.19
N HIS A 127 0.96 -6.28 13.15
CA HIS A 127 0.33 -6.72 11.90
C HIS A 127 -0.77 -5.77 11.43
N TYR A 128 -1.58 -5.18 12.33
CA TYR A 128 -2.58 -4.15 11.96
C TYR A 128 -1.91 -2.97 11.26
N LEU A 129 -0.75 -2.54 11.78
CA LEU A 129 -0.01 -1.42 11.22
C LEU A 129 0.58 -1.76 9.86
N LEU A 130 0.99 -3.00 9.61
CA LEU A 130 1.45 -3.43 8.29
C LEU A 130 0.33 -3.35 7.24
N GLY A 131 -0.87 -3.83 7.58
CA GLY A 131 -2.04 -3.71 6.69
C GLY A 131 -2.43 -2.25 6.45
N ALA A 132 -2.42 -1.43 7.51
CA ALA A 132 -2.66 0.00 7.42
C ALA A 132 -1.64 0.71 6.52
N VAL A 133 -0.35 0.36 6.63
CA VAL A 133 0.72 0.89 5.77
C VAL A 133 0.55 0.46 4.31
N ALA A 134 0.14 -0.78 4.06
CA ALA A 134 -0.15 -1.26 2.70
C ALA A 134 -1.25 -0.43 2.03
N PHE A 135 -2.39 -0.23 2.72
CA PHE A 135 -3.48 0.59 2.20
C PHE A 135 -3.06 2.08 2.08
N ALA A 136 -2.46 2.63 3.12
CA ALA A 136 -2.06 4.03 3.13
C ALA A 136 -1.02 4.36 2.05
N ALA A 137 -0.11 3.44 1.72
CA ALA A 137 0.84 3.60 0.63
C ALA A 137 0.15 3.68 -0.74
N MET A 138 -0.90 2.88 -0.99
CA MET A 138 -1.75 3.02 -2.18
C MET A 138 -2.40 4.41 -2.24
N LEU A 139 -2.94 4.91 -1.12
CA LEU A 139 -3.54 6.26 -1.09
C LEU A 139 -2.50 7.36 -1.29
N ALA A 140 -1.29 7.20 -0.75
CA ALA A 140 -0.18 8.12 -0.98
C ALA A 140 0.26 8.13 -2.44
N HIS A 141 0.25 6.97 -3.10
CA HIS A 141 0.48 6.86 -4.53
C HIS A 141 -0.60 7.63 -5.32
N ILE A 142 -1.88 7.31 -5.11
CA ILE A 142 -3.03 7.98 -5.75
C ILE A 142 -2.99 9.48 -5.50
N SER A 143 -2.59 9.90 -4.29
CA SER A 143 -2.41 11.31 -3.95
C SER A 143 -1.39 11.97 -4.87
N PHE A 144 -0.21 11.37 -5.05
CA PHE A 144 0.84 11.97 -5.86
C PHE A 144 0.42 12.04 -7.34
N ASP A 145 -0.17 10.97 -7.86
CA ASP A 145 -0.69 10.96 -9.23
C ASP A 145 -1.78 12.02 -9.46
N THR A 146 -2.69 12.18 -8.48
CA THR A 146 -3.69 13.24 -8.54
C THR A 146 -3.02 14.61 -8.60
N LEU A 147 -1.99 14.85 -7.78
CA LEU A 147 -1.27 16.13 -7.76
C LEU A 147 -0.61 16.44 -9.11
N THR A 148 0.07 15.47 -9.72
CA THR A 148 0.83 15.65 -10.97
C THR A 148 -0.03 15.65 -12.22
N GLY A 149 -1.31 15.30 -12.12
CA GLY A 149 -2.29 15.40 -13.21
C GLY A 149 -2.71 14.07 -13.82
N SER A 150 -2.23 12.95 -13.28
CA SER A 150 -2.63 11.59 -13.62
C SER A 150 -3.78 11.10 -12.72
N GLY A 151 -4.78 11.95 -12.43
CA GLY A 151 -5.87 11.65 -11.48
C GLY A 151 -6.97 10.69 -11.97
N ASN A 152 -6.69 9.75 -12.88
CA ASN A 152 -7.67 8.79 -13.40
C ASN A 152 -7.39 7.39 -12.82
N PHE A 153 -8.38 6.80 -12.13
CA PHE A 153 -8.20 5.50 -11.47
C PHE A 153 -9.44 4.61 -11.57
N PRO A 154 -9.28 3.29 -11.73
CA PRO A 154 -10.37 2.32 -11.64
C PRO A 154 -10.70 2.01 -10.16
N LEU A 155 -11.21 3.01 -9.44
CA LEU A 155 -11.28 3.00 -7.96
C LEU A 155 -12.04 1.79 -7.38
N PHE A 156 -12.97 1.21 -8.15
CA PHE A 156 -13.84 0.11 -7.73
C PHE A 156 -13.60 -1.19 -8.50
N ALA A 157 -12.53 -1.28 -9.30
CA ALA A 157 -12.17 -2.52 -9.98
C ALA A 157 -11.83 -3.62 -8.96
N PRO A 158 -12.12 -4.90 -9.26
CA PRO A 158 -12.66 -5.41 -10.53
C PRO A 158 -14.19 -5.38 -10.63
N PHE A 159 -14.90 -4.80 -9.65
CA PHE A 159 -16.38 -4.83 -9.61
C PHE A 159 -17.02 -3.75 -10.48
N TYR A 160 -16.33 -2.62 -10.64
CA TYR A 160 -16.71 -1.53 -11.52
C TYR A 160 -15.45 -0.92 -12.10
N ASP A 161 -15.34 -0.98 -13.42
CA ASP A 161 -14.09 -0.89 -14.16
C ASP A 161 -13.91 0.42 -14.96
N HIS A 162 -14.90 1.33 -14.86
CA HIS A 162 -14.75 2.69 -15.38
C HIS A 162 -13.80 3.54 -14.54
N LEU A 163 -12.99 4.35 -15.23
CA LEU A 163 -12.06 5.29 -14.61
C LEU A 163 -12.81 6.48 -14.02
N ILE A 164 -12.50 6.79 -12.76
CA ILE A 164 -12.97 7.99 -12.07
C ILE A 164 -11.85 9.03 -12.10
N ARG A 165 -12.18 10.22 -12.62
CA ARG A 165 -11.25 11.35 -12.70
C ARG A 165 -11.37 12.26 -11.49
N PHE A 166 -10.24 12.55 -10.87
CA PHE A 166 -10.11 13.52 -9.79
C PHE A 166 -9.38 14.78 -10.27
N PRO A 167 -9.86 15.99 -9.90
CA PRO A 167 -9.10 17.22 -10.14
C PRO A 167 -7.81 17.23 -9.32
N ASN A 168 -6.74 17.84 -9.82
CA ASN A 168 -5.45 17.84 -9.11
C ASN A 168 -5.54 18.36 -7.68
N SER A 169 -6.41 19.34 -7.43
CA SER A 169 -6.66 19.88 -6.08
C SER A 169 -7.10 18.85 -5.04
N PHE A 170 -7.57 17.65 -5.44
CA PHE A 170 -8.06 16.62 -4.52
C PHE A 170 -6.94 15.75 -3.92
N TRP A 171 -5.68 15.93 -4.35
CA TRP A 171 -4.54 15.13 -3.88
C TRP A 171 -4.49 15.00 -2.35
N PHE A 172 -4.74 16.10 -1.62
CA PHE A 172 -4.61 16.14 -0.17
C PHE A 172 -5.65 15.27 0.53
N VAL A 173 -6.80 15.02 -0.09
CA VAL A 173 -7.85 14.15 0.47
C VAL A 173 -7.35 12.72 0.62
N PHE A 174 -6.66 12.20 -0.40
CA PHE A 174 -6.08 10.86 -0.37
C PHE A 174 -4.94 10.76 0.65
N GLN A 175 -4.07 11.78 0.72
CA GLN A 175 -2.99 11.82 1.70
C GLN A 175 -3.52 11.87 3.14
N LEU A 176 -4.55 12.68 3.41
CA LEU A 176 -5.19 12.76 4.72
C LEU A 176 -5.91 11.46 5.09
N ALA A 177 -6.56 10.80 4.13
CA ALA A 177 -7.20 9.51 4.35
C ALA A 177 -6.18 8.43 4.76
N GLY A 178 -5.06 8.33 4.06
CA GLY A 178 -4.00 7.39 4.44
C GLY A 178 -3.36 7.73 5.80
N ALA A 179 -3.19 9.01 6.12
CA ALA A 179 -2.73 9.45 7.44
C ALA A 179 -3.71 9.03 8.55
N ALA A 180 -5.01 9.21 8.33
CA ALA A 180 -6.04 8.78 9.26
C ALA A 180 -6.04 7.26 9.48
N ILE A 181 -5.79 6.46 8.44
CA ILE A 181 -5.66 5.00 8.53
C ILE A 181 -4.48 4.60 9.42
N ILE A 182 -3.29 5.19 9.22
CA ILE A 182 -2.10 4.88 10.03
C ILE A 182 -2.33 5.26 11.49
N ILE A 183 -2.82 6.48 11.75
CA ILE A 183 -3.07 6.97 13.12
C ILE A 183 -4.11 6.09 13.82
N SER A 184 -5.21 5.76 13.13
CA SER A 184 -6.25 4.88 13.68
C SER A 184 -5.70 3.49 14.02
N SER A 185 -4.89 2.91 13.13
CA SER A 185 -4.25 1.62 13.39
C SER A 185 -3.31 1.67 14.59
N MET A 186 -2.57 2.76 14.80
CA MET A 186 -1.71 2.92 15.97
C MET A 186 -2.51 3.02 17.27
N ILE A 187 -3.64 3.72 17.26
CA ILE A 187 -4.54 3.82 18.42
C ILE A 187 -5.11 2.44 18.75
N LEU A 188 -5.57 1.69 17.74
CA LEU A 188 -6.09 0.33 17.91
C LEU A 188 -5.04 -0.61 18.49
N ALA A 189 -3.83 -0.61 17.93
CA ALA A 189 -2.70 -1.40 18.41
C ALA A 189 -2.38 -1.10 19.89
N LYS A 190 -2.37 0.18 20.29
CA LYS A 190 -2.16 0.57 21.70
C LYS A 190 -3.28 0.07 22.61
N SER A 191 -4.54 0.18 22.17
CA SER A 191 -5.71 -0.26 22.94
C SER A 191 -5.67 -1.77 23.21
N HIS A 192 -5.21 -2.56 22.24
CA HIS A 192 -5.14 -4.01 22.37
C HIS A 192 -4.06 -4.47 23.37
N ILE A 193 -2.89 -3.80 23.35
CA ILE A 193 -1.81 -4.01 24.33
C ILE A 193 -2.31 -3.77 25.77
N SER A 194 -3.10 -2.71 25.98
CA SER A 194 -3.61 -2.38 27.31
C SER A 194 -4.50 -3.50 27.85
N LYS A 195 -5.43 -4.01 27.02
CA LYS A 195 -6.35 -5.09 27.41
C LYS A 195 -5.63 -6.39 27.74
N ASP A 196 -4.65 -6.80 26.93
CA ASP A 196 -3.89 -8.04 27.18
C ASP A 196 -3.15 -8.01 28.52
N LYS A 197 -2.59 -6.84 28.91
CA LYS A 197 -1.93 -6.67 30.22
C LYS A 197 -2.90 -6.80 31.40
N ASP A 198 -4.11 -6.26 31.27
CA ASP A 198 -5.12 -6.32 32.33
C ASP A 198 -5.60 -7.76 32.55
N ILE A 199 -5.78 -8.54 31.47
CA ILE A 199 -6.15 -9.96 31.54
C ILE A 199 -5.07 -10.77 32.27
N VAL A 200 -3.80 -10.62 31.88
CA VAL A 200 -2.67 -11.33 32.52
C VAL A 200 -2.53 -10.92 34.00
N LYS A 201 -2.76 -9.66 34.34
CA LYS A 201 -2.74 -9.19 35.73
C LYS A 201 -3.87 -9.82 36.56
N LYS A 202 -5.05 -10.01 35.97
CA LYS A 202 -6.20 -10.64 36.63
C LYS A 202 -5.98 -12.15 36.84
N SER A 203 -5.39 -12.86 35.87
CA SER A 203 -5.12 -14.31 35.99
C SER A 203 -4.01 -14.67 36.99
N ARG A 204 -3.13 -13.72 37.34
CA ARG A 204 -2.09 -13.92 38.38
C ARG A 204 -2.58 -13.64 39.80
N ARG A 205 -3.79 -13.10 39.95
CA ARG A 205 -4.40 -12.75 41.25
C ARG A 205 -5.48 -13.76 41.69
N SER A 206 -5.86 -14.68 40.81
CA SER A 206 -6.70 -15.86 41.09
C SER A 206 -5.82 -17.06 41.38
#